data_AF-A0AB74KUQ7-F1
#
_entry.id   AF-A0AB74KUQ7-F1
#
_cell.length_a   1.000
_cell.length_b   1.000
_cell.length_c   1.000
_cell.angle_alpha   90.00
_cell.angle_beta   90.00
_cell.angle_gamma   90.00
#
_symmetry.space_group_name_H-M   'P 1'
#
loop_
_entity.id
_entity.type
_entity.pdbx_description
1 polymer ?
#
loop_
_entity_poly.entity_id
_entity_poly.type
_entity_poly.pdbx_seq_one_letter_code
_entity_poly.pdbx_strand_id
1 'polypeptide(L)' 'VLSYGPLQQLSEPSPQQVFEQIITTRNSKLPNPRALANAGRFFKNPGISNEQLALLLKHYPELPHYFVDAARDNVAAG' A
#
# COMPACT_ATOMS: atom_id res chain seq x y z
N VAL A 1 -5.48 12.35 -3.63
CA VAL A 1 -5.56 11.95 -2.20
C VAL A 1 -6.59 10.86 -1.98
N LEU A 2 -7.83 11.03 -2.45
CA LEU A 2 -8.91 10.04 -2.25
C LEU A 2 -8.77 8.77 -3.09
N SER A 3 -7.79 8.68 -4.00
CA SER A 3 -7.48 7.48 -4.77
C SER A 3 -6.94 6.32 -3.91
N TYR A 4 -6.55 6.58 -2.66
CA TYR A 4 -6.22 5.52 -1.70
C TYR A 4 -7.48 4.75 -1.30
N GLY A 5 -7.48 3.42 -1.45
CA GLY A 5 -8.69 2.57 -1.37
C GLY A 5 -9.69 2.93 -0.26
N PRO A 6 -9.30 2.94 1.02
CA PRO A 6 -10.21 3.27 2.13
C PRO A 6 -10.80 4.69 2.11
N LEU A 7 -10.24 5.61 1.33
CA LEU A 7 -10.72 6.97 1.15
C LEU A 7 -11.63 7.15 -0.07
N GLN A 8 -11.67 6.19 -1.00
CA GLN A 8 -12.49 6.28 -2.21
C GLN A 8 -14.00 6.27 -1.91
N GLN A 9 -14.39 5.82 -0.72
CA GLN A 9 -15.77 5.78 -0.26
C GLN A 9 -16.28 7.13 0.27
N LEU A 10 -15.38 8.11 0.45
CA LEU A 10 -15.72 9.43 0.96
C LEU A 10 -16.04 10.38 -0.21
N SER A 11 -17.22 11.01 -0.18
CA SER A 11 -17.60 12.06 -1.13
C SER A 11 -17.31 13.42 -0.52
N GLU A 12 -16.47 14.22 -1.17
CA GLU A 12 -16.08 15.58 -0.75
C GLU A 12 -15.76 15.72 0.76
N PRO A 13 -14.88 14.87 1.32
CA PRO A 13 -14.60 14.89 2.74
C PRO A 13 -13.83 16.15 3.16
N SER A 14 -14.11 16.61 4.37
CA SER A 14 -13.23 17.54 5.08
C SER A 14 -11.89 16.87 5.43
N PRO A 15 -10.82 17.65 5.66
CA PRO A 15 -9.54 17.12 6.13
C PRO A 15 -9.65 16.27 7.40
N GLN A 16 -10.59 16.60 8.30
CA GLN A 16 -10.86 15.85 9.52
C GLN A 16 -11.38 14.44 9.21
N GLN A 17 -12.32 14.31 8.27
CA GLN A 17 -12.86 13.01 7.85
C GLN A 17 -11.78 12.14 7.18
N VAL A 18 -10.87 12.75 6.42
CA VAL A 18 -9.71 12.04 5.86
C VAL A 18 -8.79 11.54 6.98
N PHE A 19 -8.50 12.38 7.98
CA PHE A 19 -7.66 12.01 9.13
C PHE A 19 -8.27 10.83 9.90
N GLU A 20 -9.54 10.90 10.25
CA GLU A 20 -10.25 9.86 11.00
C GLU A 20 -10.26 8.52 10.26
N GLN A 21 -10.50 8.55 8.95
CA GLN A 21 -10.50 7.35 8.13
C GLN A 21 -9.10 6.72 8.01
N ILE A 22 -8.05 7.55 7.94
CA ILE A 22 -6.65 7.08 7.96
C ILE A 22 -6.33 6.42 9.31
N ILE A 23 -6.69 7.04 10.44
CA ILE A 23 -6.44 6.47 11.78
C ILE A 23 -7.17 5.13 11.93
N THR A 24 -8.43 5.07 11.55
CA THR A 24 -9.24 3.84 11.59
C THR A 24 -8.60 2.72 10.77
N THR A 25 -8.20 3.02 9.53
CA THR A 25 -7.53 2.07 8.64
C THR A 25 -6.19 1.58 9.22
N ARG A 26 -5.41 2.47 9.85
CA ARG A 26 -4.10 2.11 10.41
C ARG A 26 -4.23 1.23 11.65
N ASN A 27 -5.16 1.54 12.53
CA ASN A 27 -5.40 0.77 13.75
C ASN A 27 -5.90 -0.66 13.47
N SER A 28 -6.61 -0.87 12.36
CA SER A 28 -7.05 -2.23 11.96
C SER A 28 -5.95 -3.07 11.32
N LYS A 29 -4.92 -2.44 10.74
CA LYS A 29 -3.85 -3.13 9.98
C LYS A 29 -2.52 -3.24 10.71
N LEU A 30 -2.24 -2.35 11.66
CA LEU A 30 -0.92 -2.24 12.28
C LEU A 30 -1.00 -2.54 13.78
N PRO A 31 -0.13 -3.41 14.31
CA PRO A 31 -0.09 -3.69 15.74
C PRO A 31 0.37 -2.47 16.53
N ASN A 32 -0.29 -2.19 17.66
CA ASN A 32 0.10 -1.11 18.55
C ASN A 32 1.48 -1.40 19.17
N PRO A 33 2.50 -0.55 18.96
CA PRO A 33 3.84 -0.76 19.51
C PRO A 33 3.91 -0.92 21.04
N ARG A 34 2.94 -0.32 21.77
CA ARG A 34 2.86 -0.45 23.23
C ARG A 34 2.36 -1.82 23.69
N ALA A 35 1.59 -2.51 22.84
CA ALA A 35 1.08 -3.85 23.13
C ALA A 35 2.00 -4.93 22.55
N LEU A 36 2.57 -4.69 21.37
CA LEU A 36 3.51 -5.57 20.69
C LEU A 36 4.64 -4.74 20.09
N ALA A 37 5.86 -4.91 20.59
CA ALA A 37 7.03 -4.20 20.09
C ALA A 37 7.20 -4.46 18.58
N ASN A 38 7.17 -3.38 17.79
CA ASN A 38 7.36 -3.43 16.34
C ASN A 38 7.91 -2.09 15.83
N ALA A 39 8.56 -2.11 14.67
CA ALA A 39 9.07 -0.92 13.98
C ALA A 39 8.21 -0.56 12.74
N GLY A 40 6.96 -1.03 12.68
CA GLY A 40 6.14 -0.98 11.49
C GLY A 40 6.60 -1.95 10.40
N ARG A 41 6.52 -1.54 9.14
CA ARG A 41 6.96 -2.36 7.99
C ARG A 41 8.46 -2.63 8.08
N PHE A 42 8.83 -3.91 8.09
CA PHE A 42 10.23 -4.33 8.15
C PHE A 42 10.91 -4.29 6.76
N PHE A 43 10.17 -4.65 5.72
CA PHE A 43 10.65 -4.62 4.34
C PHE A 43 10.09 -3.42 3.58
N LYS A 44 10.90 -2.91 2.65
CA LYS A 44 10.44 -1.97 1.63
C LYS A 44 9.76 -2.76 0.51
N ASN A 45 8.81 -2.13 -0.17
CA ASN A 45 8.32 -2.64 -1.46
C ASN A 45 9.46 -2.50 -2.48
N PRO A 46 9.97 -3.59 -3.07
CA PRO A 46 11.08 -3.51 -4.00
C PRO A 46 10.62 -2.93 -5.34
N GLY A 47 11.42 -2.03 -5.89
CA GLY A 47 11.28 -1.55 -7.26
C GLY A 47 11.99 -2.51 -8.21
N ILE A 48 11.27 -3.06 -9.17
CA ILE A 48 11.77 -4.03 -10.15
C ILE A 48 11.53 -3.52 -11.57
N SER A 49 12.27 -4.02 -12.56
CA SER A 49 12.04 -3.62 -13.95
C SER A 49 10.71 -4.16 -14.49
N ASN A 50 10.17 -3.49 -15.50
CA ASN A 50 8.94 -3.94 -16.17
C ASN A 50 9.10 -5.32 -16.84
N GLU A 51 10.32 -5.66 -17.27
CA GLU A 51 10.65 -7.00 -17.78
C GLU A 51 10.56 -8.06 -16.68
N GLN A 52 11.13 -7.79 -15.50
CA GLN A 52 11.05 -8.69 -14.35
C GLN A 52 9.61 -8.85 -13.87
N LEU A 53 8.85 -7.75 -13.81
CA LEU A 53 7.42 -7.78 -13.47
C LEU A 53 6.64 -8.64 -14.47
N ALA A 54 6.86 -8.48 -15.77
CA ALA A 54 6.18 -9.26 -16.79
C ALA A 54 6.45 -10.76 -16.66
N LEU A 55 7.65 -11.16 -16.25
CA LEU A 55 7.96 -12.56 -15.95
C LEU A 55 7.22 -13.05 -14.70
N LEU A 56 7.19 -12.25 -13.63
CA LEU A 56 6.49 -12.60 -12.40
C LEU A 56 4.98 -12.73 -12.61
N LEU A 57 4.35 -11.84 -13.38
CA LEU A 57 2.91 -11.86 -13.64
C LEU A 57 2.46 -13.09 -14.44
N LYS A 58 3.35 -13.73 -15.22
CA LYS A 58 3.04 -15.02 -15.87
C LYS A 58 2.80 -16.14 -14.86
N HIS A 59 3.48 -16.09 -13.72
CA HIS A 59 3.39 -17.10 -12.67
C HIS A 59 2.43 -16.67 -11.54
N TYR A 60 2.32 -15.37 -11.30
CA TYR A 60 1.51 -14.76 -10.24
C TYR A 60 0.64 -13.63 -10.82
N PRO A 61 -0.44 -13.95 -11.56
CA PRO A 61 -1.27 -12.92 -12.22
C PRO A 61 -1.87 -11.89 -11.26
N GLU A 62 -2.12 -12.29 -10.01
CA GLU A 62 -2.70 -11.45 -8.95
C GLU A 62 -1.65 -10.64 -8.17
N LEU A 63 -0.37 -10.69 -8.55
CA LEU A 63 0.71 -10.00 -7.83
C LEU A 63 0.43 -8.49 -7.72
N PRO A 64 0.25 -7.94 -6.51
CA PRO A 64 0.03 -6.51 -6.36
C PRO A 64 1.29 -5.74 -6.73
N HIS A 65 1.15 -4.84 -7.70
CA HIS A 65 2.20 -3.95 -8.17
C HIS A 65 1.66 -2.53 -8.37
N TYR A 66 2.57 -1.56 -8.32
CA TYR A 66 2.26 -0.15 -8.40
C TYR A 66 3.23 0.53 -9.36
N PHE A 67 2.67 1.07 -10.44
CA PHE A 67 3.41 1.81 -11.46
C PHE A 67 4.21 2.96 -10.84
N VAL A 68 5.50 3.04 -11.18
CA VAL A 68 6.38 4.15 -10.77
C VAL A 68 6.72 4.99 -11.99
N ASP A 69 7.28 4.38 -13.03
CA ASP A 69 7.67 5.04 -14.27
C ASP A 69 7.81 4.03 -15.43
N ALA A 70 8.21 4.51 -16.61
CA ALA A 70 8.32 3.68 -17.81
C ALA A 70 9.31 2.50 -17.69
N ALA A 71 10.23 2.53 -16.73
CA ALA A 71 11.25 1.48 -16.55
C ALA A 71 10.93 0.51 -15.42
N ARG A 72 10.15 0.92 -14.41
CA ARG A 72 9.99 0.14 -13.17
C ARG A 72 8.63 0.30 -12.48
N ASP A 73 8.36 -0.71 -11.68
CA ASP A 73 7.21 -0.85 -10.80
C ASP A 73 7.63 -1.28 -9.40
N ASN A 74 6.84 -0.90 -8.39
CA ASN A 74 7.01 -1.42 -7.03
C ASN A 74 6.07 -2.60 -6.80
N VAL A 75 6.59 -3.73 -6.32
CA VAL A 75 5.75 -4.89 -5.92
C VAL A 75 5.49 -4.89 -4.42
N ALA A 76 4.35 -5.42 -3.99
CA ALA A 76 4.05 -5.56 -2.56
C ALA A 76 4.93 -6.64 -1.91
N ALA A 77 5.60 -6.28 -0.81
CA ALA A 77 6.53 -7.17 -0.10
C ALA A 77 5.89 -8.03 1.01
N GLY A 78 4.57 -7.96 1.19
CA GLY A 78 3.85 -8.64 2.27
C GLY A 78 2.37 -8.75 2.01
#